data_AF-A0AAP0RSI0-F1
#
_entry.id   AF-A0AAP0RSI0-F1
#
_cell.length_a   1.000
_cell.length_b   1.000
_cell.length_c   1.000
_cell.angle_alpha   90.00
_cell.angle_beta   90.00
_cell.angle_gamma   90.00
#
_symmetry.space_group_name_H-M   'P 1'
#
loop_
_entity.id
_entity.type
_entity.pdbx_description
1 polymer ?
#
loop_
_entity_poly.entity_id
_entity_poly.type
_entity_poly.pdbx_seq_one_letter_code
_entity_poly.pdbx_strand_id
1 'polypeptide(L)'
;MSCASQVIPSLRGMGIGRMIVNRIIRMLTSREIYDIAALCSENERLFFNACGFGEDVLGSTTMMYTRTVPNHPEGDQMDQMVKRAGRRLLLAPSLREPSAS
;
A
#
# COMPACT_ATOMS: atom_id res chain seq x y z
N MET A 1 -2.04 -2.86 -5.33
CA MET A 1 -0.98 -3.89 -5.31
C MET A 1 -0.07 -3.58 -4.15
N SER A 2 0.00 -4.43 -3.13
CA SER A 2 0.92 -4.22 -2.00
C SER A 2 2.25 -4.89 -2.33
N CYS A 3 3.29 -4.11 -2.61
CA CYS A 3 4.61 -4.62 -2.92
C CYS A 3 5.36 -4.90 -1.61
N ALA A 4 5.48 -6.16 -1.19
CA ALA A 4 6.37 -6.51 -0.08
C ALA A 4 7.82 -6.56 -0.60
N SER A 5 8.59 -5.50 -0.39
CA SER A 5 10.00 -5.44 -0.77
C SER A 5 10.90 -5.95 0.36
N GLN A 6 10.98 -7.27 0.53
CA GLN A 6 11.84 -7.87 1.54
C GLN A 6 13.24 -8.16 0.98
N VAL A 7 14.27 -7.57 1.59
CA VAL A 7 15.67 -7.90 1.30
C VAL A 7 16.18 -8.86 2.38
N ILE A 8 16.79 -9.97 1.97
CA ILE A 8 17.35 -10.95 2.91
C ILE A 8 18.37 -10.27 3.85
N PRO A 9 18.39 -10.61 5.15
CA PRO A 9 19.19 -9.87 6.15
C PRO A 9 20.66 -9.71 5.78
N SER A 10 21.28 -10.75 5.21
CA SER A 10 22.69 -10.76 4.81
C SER A 10 23.05 -9.80 3.66
N LEU A 11 22.05 -9.31 2.92
CA LEU A 11 22.24 -8.38 1.79
C LEU A 11 21.76 -6.95 2.09
N ARG A 12 21.36 -6.68 3.34
CA ARG A 12 20.97 -5.32 3.77
C ARG A 12 22.19 -4.40 3.81
N GLY A 13 21.95 -3.09 3.72
CA GLY A 13 23.03 -2.08 3.71
C GLY A 13 23.78 -1.94 2.38
N MET A 14 23.55 -2.82 1.41
CA MET A 14 24.21 -2.78 0.08
C MET A 14 23.46 -1.93 -0.95
N GLY A 15 22.40 -1.22 -0.57
CA GLY A 15 21.58 -0.41 -1.49
C GLY A 15 20.62 -1.20 -2.40
N ILE A 16 20.53 -2.53 -2.24
CA ILE A 16 19.69 -3.40 -3.07
C ILE A 16 18.21 -3.02 -3.03
N GLY A 17 17.67 -2.65 -1.86
CA GLY A 17 16.28 -2.19 -1.74
C GLY A 17 15.98 -1.00 -2.65
N ARG A 18 16.88 -0.01 -2.69
CA ARG A 18 16.75 1.16 -3.56
C ARG A 18 16.80 0.77 -5.04
N MET A 19 17.68 -0.17 -5.40
CA MET A 19 17.74 -0.70 -6.77
C MET A 19 16.43 -1.37 -7.19
N ILE A 20 15.84 -2.17 -6.30
CA ILE A 20 14.55 -2.84 -6.54
C ILE A 20 13.43 -1.80 -6.74
N VAL A 21 13.31 -0.83 -5.83
CA VAL A 21 12.28 0.23 -5.93
C VAL A 21 12.40 1.02 -7.23
N ASN A 22 13.61 1.49 -7.57
CA ASN A 22 13.85 2.22 -8.81
C ASN A 22 13.52 1.38 -10.06
N ARG A 23 13.81 0.08 -10.02
CA ARG A 23 13.47 -0.83 -11.12
C ARG A 23 11.97 -0.99 -11.29
N ILE A 24 11.22 -1.11 -10.18
CA ILE A 24 9.76 -1.19 -10.19
C ILE A 24 9.17 0.11 -10.75
N ILE A 25 9.61 1.28 -10.26
CA ILE A 25 9.15 2.58 -10.76
C ILE A 25 9.37 2.67 -12.26
N ARG A 26 10.59 2.40 -12.75
CA ARG A 26 10.90 2.45 -14.19
C ARG A 26 10.01 1.52 -15.02
N MET A 27 9.70 0.33 -14.49
CA MET A 27 8.82 -0.62 -15.17
C MET A 27 7.37 -0.12 -15.21
N LEU A 28 6.86 0.46 -14.12
CA LEU A 28 5.50 1.00 -14.06
C LEU A 28 5.35 2.24 -14.96
N THR A 29 6.32 3.15 -14.93
CA THR A 29 6.30 4.35 -15.78
C THR A 29 6.41 4.01 -17.27
N SER A 30 7.13 2.94 -17.64
CA SER A 30 7.16 2.45 -19.04
C SER A 30 5.82 1.92 -19.54
N ARG A 31 4.86 1.72 -18.64
CA ARG A 31 3.48 1.29 -18.92
C ARG A 31 2.47 2.40 -18.64
N GLU A 32 2.94 3.64 -18.57
CA GLU A 32 2.12 4.83 -18.31
C GLU A 32 1.39 4.81 -16.96
N ILE A 33 1.93 4.07 -15.98
CA ILE A 33 1.46 4.08 -14.59
C ILE A 33 2.33 5.05 -13.80
N TYR A 34 1.73 6.18 -13.39
CA TYR A 34 2.43 7.28 -12.71
C TYR A 34 1.98 7.49 -11.27
N ASP A 35 0.72 7.17 -10.95
CA ASP A 35 0.22 7.23 -9.59
C ASP A 35 0.61 5.95 -8.84
N ILE A 36 1.68 6.05 -8.04
CA ILE A 36 2.30 4.94 -7.34
C ILE A 36 2.37 5.30 -5.86
N ALA A 37 1.56 4.64 -5.05
CA ALA A 37 1.60 4.75 -3.60
C ALA A 37 2.24 3.50 -2.96
N ALA A 38 2.91 3.69 -1.82
CA ALA A 38 3.47 2.62 -1.00
C ALA A 38 2.90 2.71 0.41
N LEU A 39 2.44 1.58 0.94
CA LEU A 39 2.14 1.43 2.36
C LEU A 39 3.42 0.98 3.06
N CYS A 40 3.90 1.75 4.03
CA CYS A 40 5.14 1.47 4.76
C CYS A 40 5.01 1.81 6.24
N SER A 41 5.88 1.20 7.06
CA SER A 41 6.02 1.55 8.47
C SER A 41 6.69 2.92 8.65
N GLU A 42 6.63 3.49 9.86
CA GLU A 42 7.24 4.79 10.13
C GLU A 42 8.77 4.74 9.96
N ASN A 43 9.38 3.63 10.34
CA ASN A 43 10.82 3.38 10.14
C ASN A 43 11.22 3.35 8.66
N GLU A 44 10.36 2.82 7.80
CA GLU A 44 10.64 2.68 6.38
C GLU A 44 10.33 3.96 5.59
N ARG A 45 9.60 4.91 6.19
CA ARG A 45 9.25 6.20 5.58
C ARG A 45 10.48 6.94 5.05
N LEU A 46 11.58 6.98 5.82
CA LEU A 46 12.83 7.62 5.41
C LEU A 46 13.46 6.93 4.20
N PHE A 47 13.38 5.60 4.12
CA PHE A 47 13.87 4.84 2.98
C PHE A 47 13.08 5.14 1.71
N PHE A 48 11.74 5.16 1.78
CA PHE A 48 10.90 5.49 0.63
C PHE A 48 11.06 6.96 0.21
N ASN A 49 11.23 7.88 1.16
CA ASN A 49 11.58 9.28 0.86
C ASN A 49 12.90 9.38 0.08
N ALA A 50 13.94 8.65 0.49
CA ALA A 50 15.20 8.58 -0.26
C ALA A 50 15.08 7.93 -1.66
N CYS A 51 13.97 7.22 -1.93
CA CYS A 51 13.63 6.68 -3.24
C CYS A 51 12.76 7.63 -4.09
N GLY A 52 12.39 8.80 -3.56
CA GLY A 52 11.59 9.81 -4.27
C GLY A 52 10.08 9.75 -4.00
N PHE A 53 9.63 8.92 -3.06
CA PHE A 53 8.24 8.99 -2.58
C PHE A 53 8.08 10.18 -1.64
N GLY A 54 6.96 10.88 -1.74
CA GLY A 54 6.63 12.02 -0.88
C GLY A 54 5.27 11.85 -0.23
N GLU A 55 4.81 12.90 0.42
CA GLU A 55 3.41 13.02 0.82
C GLU A 55 2.52 12.98 -0.43
N ASP A 56 1.34 12.37 -0.30
CA ASP A 56 0.36 12.40 -1.37
C ASP A 56 -0.10 13.85 -1.61
N VAL A 57 0.00 14.31 -2.86
CA VAL A 57 -0.31 15.69 -3.24
C VAL A 57 -1.79 16.01 -3.02
N LEU A 58 -2.65 15.00 -3.11
CA LEU A 58 -4.09 15.14 -2.91
C LEU A 58 -4.53 14.93 -1.46
N GLY A 59 -3.61 14.60 -0.55
CA GLY A 59 -3.93 14.33 0.86
C GLY A 59 -4.82 13.10 1.06
N SER A 60 -4.77 12.15 0.13
CA SER A 60 -5.59 10.94 0.12
C SER A 60 -5.22 10.04 1.30
N THR A 61 -6.24 9.56 2.02
CA THR A 61 -6.05 8.58 3.08
C THR A 61 -6.26 7.17 2.52
N THR A 62 -5.22 6.34 2.56
CA THR A 62 -5.36 4.92 2.22
C THR A 62 -6.07 4.18 3.35
N MET A 63 -7.19 3.51 3.03
CA MET A 63 -7.95 2.69 3.98
C MET A 63 -7.80 1.21 3.65
N MET A 64 -7.50 0.38 4.65
CA MET A 64 -7.47 -1.07 4.50
C MET A 64 -8.56 -1.73 5.35
N TYR A 65 -9.39 -2.56 4.71
CA TYR A 65 -10.35 -3.41 5.40
C TYR A 65 -9.75 -4.79 5.65
N THR A 66 -9.49 -5.12 6.93
CA THR A 66 -8.94 -6.42 7.34
C THR A 66 -9.96 -7.23 8.16
N ARG A 67 -9.88 -8.56 8.05
CA ARG A 67 -10.73 -9.49 8.84
C ARG A 67 -10.30 -9.56 10.29
N THR A 68 -9.01 -9.40 10.54
CA THR A 68 -8.39 -9.53 11.86
C THR A 68 -7.81 -8.18 12.25
N VAL A 69 -8.19 -7.70 13.44
CA VAL A 69 -7.47 -6.60 14.07
C VAL A 69 -6.05 -7.10 14.34
N PRO A 70 -5.00 -6.37 13.94
CA PRO A 70 -3.63 -6.76 14.27
C PRO A 70 -3.50 -6.95 15.79
N ASN A 71 -3.13 -8.16 16.21
CA ASN A 71 -2.85 -8.45 17.61
C ASN A 71 -1.41 -8.00 17.87
N HIS A 72 -1.23 -6.98 18.70
CA HIS A 72 0.03 -6.33 19.07
C HIS A 72 0.67 -5.37 18.03
N PRO A 73 1.11 -4.18 18.49
CA PRO A 73 1.94 -3.29 17.70
C PRO A 73 3.37 -3.83 17.73
N GLU A 74 3.67 -4.85 16.94
CA GLU A 74 5.07 -5.16 16.65
C GLU A 74 5.64 -4.00 15.81
N GLY A 75 6.52 -3.21 16.45
CA GLY A 75 7.52 -2.32 15.84
C GLY A 75 7.00 -1.29 14.83
N ASP A 76 6.87 -0.04 15.30
CA ASP A 76 6.94 1.18 14.47
C ASP A 76 5.87 1.31 13.36
N GLN A 77 4.64 0.94 13.71
CA GLN A 77 3.49 1.16 12.86
C GLN A 77 2.96 2.58 13.04
N MET A 78 3.03 3.34 11.95
CA MET A 78 2.11 4.41 11.52
C MET A 78 0.85 4.45 12.40
N ASP A 79 0.49 5.64 12.89
CA ASP A 79 -0.69 5.96 13.72
C ASP A 79 -1.99 5.45 13.08
N GLN A 80 -2.17 4.12 13.11
CA GLN A 80 -3.13 3.39 12.31
C GLN A 80 -4.46 3.52 13.02
N MET A 81 -5.26 4.48 12.55
CA MET A 81 -6.59 4.71 13.08
C MET A 81 -7.53 3.55 12.69
N VAL A 82 -7.67 2.57 13.58
CA VAL A 82 -8.54 1.41 13.37
C VAL A 82 -10.00 1.77 13.70
N LYS A 83 -10.87 1.80 12.69
CA LYS A 83 -12.32 1.88 12.87
C LYS A 83 -12.95 0.50 12.68
N ARG A 84 -13.69 0.01 13.68
CA ARG A 84 -14.50 -1.22 13.53
C ARG A 84 -15.79 -0.88 12.81
N ALA A 85 -16.06 -1.53 11.68
CA ALA A 85 -17.25 -1.29 10.89
C ALA A 85 -17.94 -2.61 10.50
N GLY A 86 -19.15 -2.80 11.02
CA GLY A 86 -20.15 -3.78 10.58
C GLY A 86 -19.71 -5.25 10.48
N ARG A 87 -20.60 -6.08 9.91
CA ARG A 87 -20.23 -7.40 9.39
C ARG A 87 -19.79 -7.24 7.94
N ARG A 88 -18.79 -8.01 7.50
CA ARG A 88 -18.30 -8.00 6.11
C ARG A 88 -19.38 -8.50 5.14
N LEU A 89 -20.26 -7.60 4.72
CA LEU A 89 -21.33 -7.85 3.74
C LEU A 89 -20.88 -7.28 2.40
N LEU A 90 -20.68 -8.16 1.41
CA LEU A 90 -20.54 -7.73 0.03
C LEU A 90 -21.93 -7.34 -0.47
N LEU A 91 -22.21 -6.05 -0.57
CA LEU A 91 -23.43 -5.55 -1.19
C LEU A 91 -23.24 -5.61 -2.71
N ALA A 92 -23.69 -6.70 -3.34
CA ALA A 92 -23.78 -6.77 -4.78
C ALA A 92 -25.01 -5.96 -5.25
N PRO A 93 -24.91 -5.14 -6.31
CA PRO A 93 -26.09 -4.52 -6.91
C PRO A 93 -27.09 -5.60 -7.31
N SER A 94 -28.38 -5.38 -7.08
CA SER A 94 -29.42 -6.26 -7.61
C SER A 94 -29.29 -6.32 -9.14
N LEU A 95 -29.32 -7.53 -9.71
CA LEU A 95 -29.36 -7.71 -11.16
C LEU A 95 -30.57 -6.92 -11.69
N ARG A 96 -30.33 -5.90 -12.52
CA ARG A 96 -31.42 -5.17 -13.16
C ARG A 96 -32.17 -6.15 -14.04
N GLU A 97 -33.46 -6.37 -13.78
CA GLU A 97 -34.29 -7.10 -14.74
C GLU A 97 -34.31 -6.33 -16.07
N PRO A 98 -34.28 -7.01 -17.22
CA PRO A 98 -34.43 -6.36 -18.51
C PRO A 98 -35.74 -5.57 -18.49
N SER A 99 -35.67 -4.27 -18.75
CA SER A 99 -36.87 -3.47 -18.99
C SER A 99 -37.59 -4.06 -20.20
N ALA A 100 -38.73 -4.71 -19.97
CA ALA A 100 -39.62 -5.16 -21.03
C ALA A 100 -39.98 -3.95 -21.90
N SER A 101 -39.77 -4.11 -23.22
CA SER A 101 -40.17 -3.15 -24.26
C SER A 101 -41.67 -3.19 -24.46
#